data_AF-A0A1W9UZW2-F1
#
_entry.id   AF-A0A1W9UZW2-F1
#
_cell.length_a   1.000
_cell.length_b   1.000
_cell.length_c   1.000
_cell.angle_alpha   90.00
_cell.angle_beta   90.00
_cell.angle_gamma   90.00
#
_symmetry.space_group_name_H-M   'P 1'
#
loop_
_entity.id
_entity.type
_entity.pdbx_description
1 polymer ?
#
loop_
_entity_poly.entity_id
_entity_poly.type
_entity_poly.pdbx_seq_one_letter_code
_entity_poly.pdbx_strand_id
1 'polypeptide(L)'
;MQGTSEKNLKTMSMIAIGIGLLMAAAIPFLVQMSLESVLVHLLKHVETHPAFSSGLKLFDFFYPIWRALIFVAGIALIVISQEIKKGEAWTYPLAMALFALPSIGGMFMFLPYVSFVPGFPLPMIISAIGLTGYWSFIFLRQGTKIQKWTRFGALTFIGMLSTHAFTIGIGAQRQMWTRPGHPLYEDFSWWLFNWVGEVNWVAVILLFASIPLLAVGRRKGWWLAITGAIAILAIDIPTQFIRTSTLDYLYGSILGIGVLIFTMYPYFKQHLLEDEAPAVEAAVVNET
;
A
#
# COMPACT_ATOMS: atom_id res chain seq x y z
N MET A 1 20.75 -3.11 -8.24
CA MET A 1 21.78 -2.63 -7.30
C MET A 1 23.12 -2.39 -8.00
N GLN A 2 23.47 -3.18 -9.03
CA GLN A 2 24.57 -2.89 -9.95
C GLN A 2 24.58 -1.42 -10.41
N GLY A 3 25.77 -0.82 -10.43
CA GLY A 3 25.99 0.57 -10.78
C GLY A 3 25.68 1.60 -9.68
N THR A 4 25.08 1.21 -8.55
CA THR A 4 24.84 2.14 -7.42
C THR A 4 26.17 2.39 -6.69
N SER A 5 26.47 3.66 -6.41
CA SER A 5 27.73 4.03 -5.75
C SER A 5 27.87 3.42 -4.36
N GLU A 6 29.09 3.11 -3.93
CA GLU A 6 29.37 2.54 -2.61
C GLU A 6 28.82 3.43 -1.48
N LYS A 7 28.93 4.76 -1.63
CA LYS A 7 28.34 5.74 -0.70
C LYS A 7 26.83 5.57 -0.58
N ASN A 8 26.12 5.41 -1.70
CA ASN A 8 24.67 5.21 -1.68
C ASN A 8 24.31 3.84 -1.10
N LEU A 9 25.03 2.76 -1.44
CA LEU A 9 24.82 1.43 -0.87
C LEU A 9 24.99 1.42 0.66
N LYS A 10 26.04 2.07 1.17
CA LYS A 10 26.26 2.25 2.61
C LYS A 10 25.13 3.04 3.25
N THR A 11 24.65 4.09 2.59
CA THR A 11 23.50 4.89 3.07
C THR A 11 22.22 4.08 3.12
N MET A 12 21.91 3.33 2.06
CA MET A 12 20.75 2.44 2.00
C MET A 12 20.79 1.37 3.09
N SER A 13 21.96 0.78 3.33
CA SER A 13 22.18 -0.20 4.41
C SER A 13 21.90 0.41 5.79
N MET A 14 22.42 1.61 6.07
CA MET A 14 22.16 2.32 7.33
C MET A 14 20.67 2.67 7.51
N ILE A 15 20.00 3.09 6.42
CA ILE A 15 18.55 3.36 6.44
C ILE A 15 17.76 2.07 6.72
N ALA A 16 18.10 0.96 6.07
CA ALA A 16 17.48 -0.34 6.35
C ALA A 16 17.63 -0.76 7.82
N ILE A 17 18.81 -0.57 8.42
CA ILE A 17 19.01 -0.82 9.85
C ILE A 17 18.17 0.12 10.71
N GLY A 18 18.25 1.43 10.48
CA GLY A 18 17.55 2.42 11.29
C GLY A 18 16.03 2.27 11.25
N ILE A 19 15.46 2.14 10.04
CA ILE A 19 14.03 1.90 9.85
C ILE A 19 13.63 0.52 10.37
N GLY A 20 14.45 -0.51 10.13
CA GLY A 20 14.20 -1.86 10.64
C GLY A 20 14.15 -1.92 12.17
N LEU A 21 15.03 -1.20 12.85
CA LEU A 21 15.00 -1.04 14.31
C LEU A 21 13.74 -0.31 14.78
N LEU A 22 13.33 0.78 14.11
CA LEU A 22 12.08 1.46 14.43
C LEU A 22 10.85 0.54 14.23
N MET A 23 10.85 -0.26 13.17
CA MET A 23 9.79 -1.24 12.88
C MET A 23 9.73 -2.36 13.92
N ALA A 24 10.86 -2.82 14.44
CA ALA A 24 10.91 -3.88 15.43
C ALA A 24 10.71 -3.38 16.87
N ALA A 25 11.18 -2.17 17.21
CA ALA A 25 11.25 -1.68 18.58
C ALA A 25 10.22 -0.58 18.92
N ALA A 26 9.84 0.28 17.98
CA ALA A 26 8.94 1.41 18.25
C ALA A 26 7.52 1.16 17.74
N ILE A 27 7.38 0.69 16.49
CA ILE A 27 6.07 0.50 15.85
C ILE A 27 5.15 -0.46 16.62
N PRO A 28 5.61 -1.58 17.21
CA PRO A 28 4.70 -2.47 17.94
C PRO A 28 3.95 -1.78 19.09
N PHE A 29 4.61 -0.85 19.78
CA PHE A 29 4.00 -0.03 20.83
C PHE A 29 3.07 1.02 20.24
N LEU A 30 3.46 1.70 19.15
CA LEU A 30 2.60 2.66 18.45
C LEU A 30 1.30 2.01 17.97
N VAL A 31 1.37 0.78 17.43
CA VAL A 31 0.18 0.02 17.03
C VAL A 31 -0.68 -0.33 18.23
N GLN A 32 -0.09 -0.81 19.34
CA GLN A 32 -0.86 -1.16 20.54
C GLN A 32 -1.56 0.07 21.14
N MET A 33 -0.86 1.19 21.31
CA MET A 33 -1.45 2.43 21.81
C MET A 33 -2.57 2.95 20.90
N SER A 34 -2.38 2.83 19.57
CA SER A 34 -3.40 3.21 18.59
C SER A 34 -4.63 2.31 18.71
N LEU A 35 -4.44 1.00 18.84
CA LEU A 35 -5.53 0.03 19.00
C LEU A 35 -6.32 0.30 20.28
N GLU A 36 -5.65 0.41 21.43
CA GLU A 36 -6.30 0.67 22.71
C GLU A 36 -7.11 1.96 22.66
N SER A 37 -6.53 3.03 22.12
CA SER A 37 -7.23 4.31 21.96
C SER A 37 -8.48 4.15 21.09
N VAL A 38 -8.37 3.47 19.95
CA VAL A 38 -9.51 3.20 19.06
C VAL A 38 -10.57 2.37 19.77
N LEU A 39 -10.21 1.28 20.44
CA LEU A 39 -11.16 0.38 21.09
C LEU A 39 -11.90 1.07 22.23
N VAL A 40 -11.22 1.84 23.08
CA VAL A 40 -11.86 2.58 24.18
C VAL A 40 -12.91 3.56 23.65
N HIS A 41 -12.56 4.35 22.63
CA HIS A 41 -13.50 5.32 22.05
C HIS A 41 -14.61 4.65 21.26
N LEU A 42 -14.31 3.57 20.54
CA LEU A 42 -15.27 2.80 19.78
C LEU A 42 -16.27 2.08 20.69
N LEU A 43 -15.84 1.51 21.82
CA LEU A 43 -16.72 0.90 22.82
C LEU A 43 -17.79 1.89 23.28
N LYS A 44 -17.38 3.11 23.63
CA LYS A 44 -18.31 4.19 24.01
C LYS A 44 -19.22 4.62 22.86
N HIS A 45 -18.69 4.68 21.64
CA HIS A 45 -19.50 5.04 20.46
C HIS A 45 -20.58 4.00 20.16
N VAL A 46 -20.28 2.72 20.34
CA VAL A 46 -21.21 1.59 20.10
C VAL A 46 -22.41 1.60 21.04
N GLU A 47 -22.29 2.16 22.26
CA GLU A 47 -23.43 2.30 23.20
C GLU A 47 -24.59 3.10 22.60
N THR A 48 -24.28 4.08 21.74
CA THR A 48 -25.29 4.92 21.06
C THR A 48 -25.46 4.56 19.59
N HIS A 49 -24.48 3.87 18.99
CA HIS A 49 -24.49 3.47 17.58
C HIS A 49 -24.10 1.98 17.40
N PRO A 50 -25.02 1.04 17.71
CA PRO A 50 -24.72 -0.40 17.71
C PRO A 50 -24.20 -0.97 16.37
N ALA A 51 -24.48 -0.29 15.26
CA ALA A 51 -23.99 -0.65 13.91
C ALA A 51 -22.46 -0.64 13.79
N PHE A 52 -21.72 -0.03 14.73
CA PHE A 52 -20.26 -0.02 14.73
C PHE A 52 -19.62 -1.17 15.52
N SER A 53 -20.42 -2.04 16.14
CA SER A 53 -19.95 -3.12 17.03
C SER A 53 -19.02 -4.13 16.37
N SER A 54 -19.21 -4.43 15.08
CA SER A 54 -18.31 -5.27 14.29
C SER A 54 -16.89 -4.71 14.18
N GLY A 55 -16.73 -3.39 14.27
CA GLY A 55 -15.44 -2.71 14.23
C GLY A 55 -14.52 -3.14 15.37
N LEU A 56 -15.07 -3.46 16.55
CA LEU A 56 -14.29 -3.94 17.69
C LEU A 56 -13.51 -5.20 17.33
N LYS A 57 -14.21 -6.20 16.75
CA LYS A 57 -13.60 -7.48 16.34
C LYS A 57 -12.61 -7.29 15.19
N LEU A 58 -12.97 -6.48 14.19
CA LEU A 58 -12.12 -6.27 13.02
C LEU A 58 -10.83 -5.55 13.39
N PHE A 59 -10.89 -4.49 14.18
CA PHE A 59 -9.68 -3.75 14.57
C PHE A 59 -8.81 -4.56 15.54
N ASP A 60 -9.41 -5.27 16.50
CA ASP A 60 -8.70 -6.17 17.41
C ASP A 60 -7.99 -7.32 16.67
N PHE A 61 -8.50 -7.74 15.51
CA PHE A 61 -7.85 -8.74 14.68
C PHE A 61 -6.77 -8.17 13.76
N PHE A 62 -7.08 -7.12 12.99
CA PHE A 62 -6.19 -6.63 11.93
C PHE A 62 -5.03 -5.77 12.45
N TYR A 63 -5.18 -5.04 13.55
CA TYR A 63 -4.07 -4.27 14.12
C TYR A 63 -2.91 -5.18 14.56
N PRO A 64 -3.14 -6.27 15.33
CA PRO A 64 -2.09 -7.23 15.66
C PRO A 64 -1.44 -7.89 14.45
N ILE A 65 -2.22 -8.19 13.39
CA ILE A 65 -1.66 -8.74 12.14
C ILE A 65 -0.69 -7.75 11.51
N TRP A 66 -1.09 -6.49 11.34
CA TRP A 66 -0.22 -5.45 10.80
C TRP A 66 1.01 -5.23 11.68
N ARG A 67 0.85 -5.22 13.01
CA ARG A 67 1.98 -5.17 13.95
C ARG A 67 2.98 -6.30 13.70
N ALA A 68 2.51 -7.54 13.58
CA ALA A 68 3.36 -8.71 13.36
C ALA A 68 4.07 -8.64 11.99
N LEU A 69 3.35 -8.29 10.93
CA LEU A 69 3.91 -8.12 9.59
C LEU A 69 5.01 -7.05 9.56
N ILE A 70 4.76 -5.89 10.19
CA ILE A 70 5.72 -4.80 10.25
C ILE A 70 6.93 -5.19 11.11
N PHE A 71 6.72 -5.86 12.24
CA PHE A 71 7.82 -6.36 13.08
C PHE A 71 8.75 -7.30 12.30
N VAL A 72 8.19 -8.32 11.64
CA VAL A 72 8.96 -9.28 10.84
C VAL A 72 9.68 -8.58 9.69
N ALA A 73 9.02 -7.60 9.06
CA ALA A 73 9.63 -6.81 8.00
C ALA A 73 10.81 -5.96 8.50
N GLY A 74 10.73 -5.46 9.74
CA GLY A 74 11.82 -4.73 10.40
C GLY A 74 13.04 -5.62 10.63
N ILE A 75 12.81 -6.83 11.16
CA ILE A 75 13.88 -7.83 11.32
C ILE A 75 14.49 -8.20 9.96
N ALA A 76 13.67 -8.43 8.95
CA ALA A 76 14.16 -8.75 7.60
C ALA A 76 15.04 -7.63 7.03
N LEU A 77 14.66 -6.36 7.18
CA LEU A 77 15.48 -5.21 6.75
C LEU A 77 16.85 -5.17 7.45
N ILE A 78 16.90 -5.47 8.75
CA ILE A 78 18.16 -5.56 9.51
C ILE A 78 19.02 -6.69 8.97
N VAL A 79 18.45 -7.88 8.77
CA VAL A 79 19.17 -9.07 8.28
C VAL A 79 19.75 -8.82 6.89
N ILE A 80 18.98 -8.27 5.95
CA ILE A 80 19.44 -8.05 4.57
C ILE A 80 20.35 -6.82 4.44
N SER A 81 20.54 -6.02 5.48
CA SER A 81 21.31 -4.76 5.42
C SER A 81 22.76 -4.97 4.98
N GLN A 82 23.37 -6.11 5.33
CA GLN A 82 24.72 -6.45 4.89
C GLN A 82 24.76 -6.75 3.39
N GLU A 83 23.77 -7.47 2.88
CA GLU A 83 23.63 -7.79 1.46
C GLU A 83 23.32 -6.54 0.62
N ILE A 84 22.56 -5.59 1.18
CA ILE A 84 22.36 -4.26 0.57
C ILE A 84 23.71 -3.54 0.42
N LYS A 85 24.57 -3.59 1.45
CA LYS A 85 25.89 -2.95 1.42
C LYS A 85 26.80 -3.59 0.37
N LYS A 86 26.70 -4.91 0.15
CA LYS A 86 27.41 -5.64 -0.91
C LYS A 86 26.89 -5.32 -2.31
N GLY A 87 25.70 -4.71 -2.42
CA GLY A 87 25.10 -4.38 -3.71
C GLY A 87 24.34 -5.54 -4.36
N GLU A 88 23.88 -6.51 -3.57
CA GLU A 88 23.13 -7.66 -4.08
C GLU A 88 21.78 -7.25 -4.69
N ALA A 89 21.53 -7.66 -5.94
CA ALA A 89 20.41 -7.13 -6.72
C ALA A 89 19.02 -7.45 -6.15
N TRP A 90 18.87 -8.61 -5.52
CA TRP A 90 17.59 -9.09 -4.96
C TRP A 90 17.15 -8.32 -3.72
N THR A 91 18.08 -7.64 -3.04
CA THR A 91 17.79 -6.92 -1.79
C THR A 91 16.91 -5.69 -2.01
N TYR A 92 17.05 -5.03 -3.17
CA TYR A 92 16.27 -3.84 -3.50
C TYR A 92 14.77 -4.11 -3.60
N PRO A 93 14.27 -5.01 -4.49
CA PRO A 93 12.84 -5.27 -4.59
C PRO A 93 12.27 -5.79 -3.26
N LEU A 94 13.02 -6.60 -2.51
CA LEU A 94 12.60 -7.04 -1.18
C LEU A 94 12.44 -5.85 -0.23
N ALA A 95 13.46 -4.99 -0.10
CA ALA A 95 13.40 -3.82 0.78
C ALA A 95 12.22 -2.91 0.45
N MET A 96 11.92 -2.70 -0.85
CA MET A 96 10.74 -1.94 -1.27
C MET A 96 9.43 -2.54 -0.73
N ALA A 97 9.25 -3.87 -0.83
CA ALA A 97 8.08 -4.53 -0.26
C ALA A 97 8.03 -4.39 1.28
N LEU A 98 9.18 -4.53 1.96
CA LEU A 98 9.27 -4.43 3.43
C LEU A 98 8.94 -3.02 3.93
N PHE A 99 9.42 -1.98 3.25
CA PHE A 99 9.10 -0.58 3.58
C PHE A 99 7.65 -0.21 3.28
N ALA A 100 7.02 -0.86 2.28
CA ALA A 100 5.62 -0.60 1.95
C ALA A 100 4.65 -1.04 3.07
N LEU A 101 4.99 -2.06 3.85
CA LEU A 101 4.13 -2.60 4.90
C LEU A 101 3.75 -1.56 5.97
N PRO A 102 4.69 -0.86 6.65
CA PRO A 102 4.34 0.19 7.61
C PRO A 102 3.61 1.38 6.96
N SER A 103 3.90 1.71 5.70
CA SER A 103 3.16 2.75 4.96
C SER A 103 1.69 2.39 4.76
N ILE A 104 1.41 1.18 4.26
CA ILE A 104 0.05 0.70 4.00
C ILE A 104 -0.68 0.47 5.33
N GLY A 105 -0.07 -0.28 6.25
CA GLY A 105 -0.66 -0.61 7.54
C GLY A 105 -0.91 0.64 8.40
N GLY A 106 0.04 1.57 8.45
CA GLY A 106 -0.11 2.82 9.19
C GLY A 106 -1.26 3.68 8.67
N MET A 107 -1.42 3.78 7.35
CA MET A 107 -2.53 4.54 6.76
C MET A 107 -3.88 3.81 6.86
N PHE A 108 -3.89 2.47 6.85
CA PHE A 108 -5.09 1.71 7.22
C PHE A 108 -5.52 2.03 8.66
N MET A 109 -4.58 1.96 9.62
CA MET A 109 -4.86 2.23 11.03
C MET A 109 -5.22 3.71 11.29
N PHE A 110 -4.76 4.62 10.44
CA PHE A 110 -5.06 6.05 10.54
C PHE A 110 -6.57 6.34 10.48
N LEU A 111 -7.30 5.69 9.57
CA LEU A 111 -8.72 6.00 9.34
C LEU A 111 -9.64 5.75 10.55
N PRO A 112 -9.67 4.55 11.16
CA PRO A 112 -10.40 4.35 12.40
C PRO A 112 -9.86 5.23 13.54
N TYR A 113 -8.56 5.54 13.59
CA TYR A 113 -8.02 6.44 14.60
C TYR A 113 -8.65 7.84 14.51
N VAL A 114 -8.59 8.51 13.34
CA VAL A 114 -9.17 9.85 13.18
C VAL A 114 -10.69 9.88 13.26
N SER A 115 -11.34 8.72 13.06
CA SER A 115 -12.79 8.60 13.18
C SER A 115 -13.28 8.60 14.63
N PHE A 116 -12.48 8.10 15.57
CA PHE A 116 -12.93 7.86 16.96
C PHE A 116 -12.07 8.56 18.02
N VAL A 117 -10.80 8.80 17.74
CA VAL A 117 -9.83 9.30 18.72
C VAL A 117 -9.54 10.78 18.45
N PRO A 118 -9.73 11.68 19.42
CA PRO A 118 -9.37 13.08 19.27
C PRO A 118 -7.84 13.27 19.31
N GLY A 119 -7.34 14.26 18.58
CA GLY A 119 -5.94 14.69 18.63
C GLY A 119 -5.07 14.15 17.49
N PHE A 120 -3.75 14.13 17.71
CA PHE A 120 -2.79 13.76 16.67
C PHE A 120 -2.84 12.25 16.37
N PRO A 121 -2.92 11.85 15.09
CA PRO A 121 -3.06 10.45 14.69
C PRO A 121 -1.74 9.71 14.73
N LEU A 122 -1.51 8.95 15.81
CA LEU A 122 -0.31 8.12 15.98
C LEU A 122 0.01 7.20 14.79
N PRO A 123 -0.97 6.56 14.10
CA PRO A 123 -0.67 5.73 12.93
C PRO A 123 0.01 6.47 11.77
N MET A 124 -0.10 7.80 11.71
CA MET A 124 0.62 8.60 10.71
C MET A 124 2.13 8.51 10.89
N ILE A 125 2.62 8.39 12.12
CA ILE A 125 4.05 8.20 12.42
C ILE A 125 4.52 6.86 11.85
N ILE A 126 3.71 5.80 12.02
CA ILE A 126 3.99 4.46 11.49
C ILE A 126 4.15 4.52 9.96
N SER A 127 3.21 5.18 9.29
CA SER A 127 3.27 5.35 7.83
C SER A 127 4.49 6.16 7.39
N ALA A 128 4.77 7.26 8.08
CA ALA A 128 5.90 8.14 7.77
C ALA A 128 7.25 7.42 7.90
N ILE A 129 7.42 6.53 8.88
CA ILE A 129 8.62 5.68 9.03
C ILE A 129 8.80 4.81 7.77
N GLY A 130 7.73 4.12 7.34
CA GLY A 130 7.74 3.32 6.12
C GLY A 130 8.08 4.12 4.86
N LEU A 131 7.39 5.24 4.66
CA LEU A 131 7.55 6.10 3.49
C LEU A 131 8.95 6.69 3.41
N THR A 132 9.54 7.04 4.55
CA THR A 132 10.91 7.54 4.63
C THR A 132 11.89 6.50 4.06
N GLY A 133 11.80 5.24 4.47
CA GLY A 133 12.62 4.16 3.91
C GLY A 133 12.34 3.92 2.43
N TYR A 134 11.05 3.84 2.08
CA TYR A 134 10.56 3.57 0.73
C TYR A 134 11.07 4.59 -0.30
N TRP A 135 10.84 5.88 -0.06
CA TRP A 135 11.26 6.95 -0.96
C TRP A 135 12.78 7.11 -1.00
N SER A 136 13.45 6.96 0.14
CA SER A 136 14.91 7.00 0.19
C SER A 136 15.53 5.96 -0.74
N PHE A 137 15.02 4.72 -0.75
CA PHE A 137 15.54 3.67 -1.62
C PHE A 137 15.32 3.97 -3.11
N ILE A 138 14.16 4.54 -3.47
CA ILE A 138 13.88 4.97 -4.85
C ILE A 138 14.92 6.00 -5.32
N PHE A 139 15.21 7.01 -4.50
CA PHE A 139 16.11 8.09 -4.89
C PHE A 139 17.60 7.76 -4.74
N LEU A 140 17.97 6.83 -3.86
CA LEU A 140 19.37 6.42 -3.66
C LEU A 140 19.85 5.39 -4.70
N ARG A 141 18.95 4.55 -5.23
CA ARG A 141 19.32 3.60 -6.29
C ARG A 141 19.85 4.32 -7.53
N GLN A 142 20.79 3.70 -8.25
CA GLN A 142 21.24 4.17 -9.56
C GLN A 142 20.06 4.28 -10.55
N GLY A 143 20.04 5.37 -11.32
CA GLY A 143 19.02 5.61 -12.36
C GLY A 143 19.00 7.07 -12.78
N THR A 144 18.43 7.35 -13.95
CA THR A 144 18.25 8.72 -14.42
C THR A 144 17.25 9.47 -13.52
N LYS A 145 17.31 10.81 -13.51
CA LYS A 145 16.37 11.62 -12.73
C LYS A 145 14.91 11.28 -13.07
N ILE A 146 14.62 11.10 -14.36
CA ILE A 146 13.27 10.78 -14.81
C ILE A 146 12.82 9.39 -14.33
N GLN A 147 13.67 8.36 -14.41
CA GLN A 147 13.34 7.02 -13.90
C GLN A 147 13.00 7.05 -12.39
N LYS A 148 13.74 7.84 -11.60
CA LYS A 148 13.49 7.99 -10.16
C LYS A 148 12.14 8.63 -9.89
N TRP A 149 11.80 9.70 -10.60
CA TRP A 149 10.51 10.38 -10.44
C TRP A 149 9.34 9.54 -10.95
N THR A 150 9.51 8.84 -12.06
CA THR A 150 8.50 7.90 -12.56
C THR A 150 8.24 6.78 -11.56
N ARG A 151 9.30 6.17 -10.99
CA ARG A 151 9.17 5.14 -9.95
C ARG A 151 8.54 5.70 -8.68
N PHE A 152 8.96 6.88 -8.26
CA PHE A 152 8.38 7.56 -7.10
C PHE A 152 6.86 7.74 -7.28
N GLY A 153 6.42 8.29 -8.41
CA GLY A 153 5.00 8.45 -8.72
C GLY A 153 4.27 7.12 -8.78
N ALA A 154 4.70 6.22 -9.68
CA ALA A 154 4.05 4.93 -9.89
C ALA A 154 3.91 4.11 -8.59
N LEU A 155 5.01 3.93 -7.87
CA LEU A 155 5.05 3.09 -6.68
C LEU A 155 4.32 3.74 -5.48
N THR A 156 4.27 5.07 -5.41
CA THR A 156 3.47 5.76 -4.38
C THR A 156 1.98 5.61 -4.66
N PHE A 157 1.53 5.81 -5.90
CA PHE A 157 0.12 5.61 -6.27
C PHE A 157 -0.33 4.16 -6.06
N ILE A 158 0.53 3.17 -6.38
CA ILE A 158 0.24 1.75 -6.09
C ILE A 158 0.09 1.51 -4.59
N GLY A 159 0.96 2.08 -3.75
CA GLY A 159 0.85 1.98 -2.30
C GLY A 159 -0.40 2.66 -1.73
N MET A 160 -0.75 3.84 -2.24
CA MET A 160 -1.98 4.56 -1.87
C MET A 160 -3.23 3.78 -2.26
N LEU A 161 -3.28 3.24 -3.47
CA LEU A 161 -4.40 2.43 -3.94
C LEU A 161 -4.50 1.11 -3.14
N SER A 162 -3.38 0.48 -2.80
CA SER A 162 -3.35 -0.70 -1.92
C SER A 162 -3.93 -0.40 -0.54
N THR A 163 -3.56 0.75 0.03
CA THR A 163 -4.10 1.21 1.33
C THR A 163 -5.59 1.45 1.25
N HIS A 164 -6.02 2.17 0.21
CA HIS A 164 -7.42 2.48 -0.02
C HIS A 164 -8.23 1.18 -0.14
N ALA A 165 -7.85 0.29 -1.06
CA ALA A 165 -8.52 -0.98 -1.29
C ALA A 165 -8.60 -1.85 -0.03
N PHE A 166 -7.51 -1.93 0.74
CA PHE A 166 -7.53 -2.68 2.00
C PHE A 166 -8.54 -2.09 3.00
N THR A 167 -8.58 -0.77 3.09
CA THR A 167 -9.51 -0.05 3.98
C THR A 167 -10.96 -0.23 3.52
N ILE A 168 -11.24 -0.13 2.23
CA ILE A 168 -12.59 -0.37 1.68
C ILE A 168 -13.07 -1.77 2.02
N GLY A 169 -12.22 -2.79 1.86
CA GLY A 169 -12.59 -4.15 2.24
C GLY A 169 -12.93 -4.29 3.72
N ILE A 170 -12.16 -3.66 4.62
CA ILE A 170 -12.46 -3.66 6.06
C ILE A 170 -13.76 -2.90 6.36
N GLY A 171 -13.94 -1.73 5.74
CA GLY A 171 -15.15 -0.91 5.88
C GLY A 171 -16.40 -1.65 5.40
N ALA A 172 -16.27 -2.40 4.30
CA ALA A 172 -17.30 -3.26 3.76
C ALA A 172 -17.65 -4.37 4.75
N GLN A 173 -16.68 -5.15 5.22
CA GLN A 173 -16.94 -6.21 6.22
C GLN A 173 -17.60 -5.69 7.49
N ARG A 174 -17.14 -4.54 7.99
CA ARG A 174 -17.70 -3.90 9.18
C ARG A 174 -19.20 -3.67 9.02
N GLN A 175 -19.59 -3.03 7.92
CA GLN A 175 -20.99 -2.73 7.63
C GLN A 175 -21.78 -4.00 7.29
N MET A 176 -21.18 -4.97 6.60
CA MET A 176 -21.83 -6.21 6.20
C MET A 176 -22.20 -7.09 7.41
N TRP A 177 -21.41 -7.11 8.48
CA TRP A 177 -21.70 -7.92 9.68
C TRP A 177 -22.83 -7.39 10.54
N THR A 178 -23.17 -6.11 10.41
CA THR A 178 -24.24 -5.44 11.17
C THR A 178 -25.38 -4.97 10.29
N ARG A 179 -25.42 -5.41 9.03
CA ARG A 179 -26.44 -4.96 8.07
C ARG A 179 -27.84 -5.43 8.48
N PRO A 180 -28.88 -4.68 8.10
CA PRO A 180 -30.26 -5.14 8.17
C PRO A 180 -30.45 -6.47 7.42
N GLY A 181 -31.25 -7.38 7.97
CA GLY A 181 -31.56 -8.66 7.33
C GLY A 181 -30.43 -9.70 7.31
N HIS A 182 -29.30 -9.48 8.01
CA HIS A 182 -28.23 -10.48 8.13
C HIS A 182 -28.75 -11.86 8.60
N PRO A 183 -28.39 -12.99 7.95
CA PRO A 183 -27.31 -13.18 6.97
C PRO A 183 -27.75 -13.05 5.51
N LEU A 184 -28.96 -12.59 5.21
CA LEU A 184 -29.45 -12.40 3.85
C LEU A 184 -29.07 -11.01 3.30
N TYR A 185 -29.38 -10.78 2.02
CA TYR A 185 -29.19 -9.49 1.34
C TYR A 185 -30.55 -8.93 0.99
N GLU A 186 -30.86 -7.72 1.46
CA GLU A 186 -32.17 -7.10 1.23
C GLU A 186 -32.34 -6.64 -0.21
N ASP A 187 -31.26 -6.16 -0.85
CA ASP A 187 -31.28 -5.64 -2.21
C ASP A 187 -29.93 -5.77 -2.92
N PHE A 188 -29.91 -5.32 -4.18
CA PHE A 188 -28.71 -5.28 -5.02
C PHE A 188 -27.61 -4.37 -4.45
N SER A 189 -27.94 -3.30 -3.72
CA SER A 189 -26.95 -2.37 -3.14
C SER A 189 -26.10 -3.06 -2.09
N TRP A 190 -26.71 -3.90 -1.24
CA TRP A 190 -25.98 -4.71 -0.27
C TRP A 190 -25.16 -5.81 -0.93
N TRP A 191 -25.68 -6.44 -1.98
CA TRP A 191 -24.93 -7.42 -2.76
C TRP A 191 -23.70 -6.81 -3.44
N LEU A 192 -23.87 -5.67 -4.12
CA LEU A 192 -22.79 -4.92 -4.75
C LEU A 192 -21.73 -4.49 -3.72
N PHE A 193 -22.17 -3.97 -2.57
CA PHE A 193 -21.26 -3.49 -1.54
C PHE A 193 -20.40 -4.62 -0.94
N ASN A 194 -20.95 -5.81 -0.77
CA ASN A 194 -20.16 -6.99 -0.43
C ASN A 194 -19.12 -7.30 -1.50
N TRP A 195 -19.54 -7.29 -2.77
CA TRP A 195 -18.65 -7.57 -3.89
C TRP A 195 -17.50 -6.57 -4.00
N VAL A 196 -17.77 -5.27 -3.78
CA VAL A 196 -16.76 -4.20 -3.73
C VAL A 196 -15.70 -4.49 -2.68
N GLY A 197 -16.12 -4.88 -1.46
CA GLY A 197 -15.20 -5.20 -0.38
C GLY A 197 -14.22 -6.32 -0.74
N GLU A 198 -14.75 -7.43 -1.26
CA GLU A 198 -13.95 -8.60 -1.62
C GLU A 198 -13.03 -8.34 -2.81
N VAL A 199 -13.52 -7.66 -3.85
CA VAL A 199 -12.71 -7.29 -5.02
C VAL A 199 -11.54 -6.40 -4.61
N ASN A 200 -11.80 -5.40 -3.76
CA ASN A 200 -10.76 -4.53 -3.26
C ASN A 200 -9.70 -5.32 -2.47
N TRP A 201 -10.07 -6.27 -1.61
CA TRP A 201 -9.10 -7.12 -0.91
C TRP A 201 -8.26 -7.99 -1.82
N VAL A 202 -8.85 -8.61 -2.85
CA VAL A 202 -8.08 -9.37 -3.85
C VAL A 202 -7.15 -8.44 -4.63
N ALA A 203 -7.59 -7.24 -4.97
CA ALA A 203 -6.77 -6.26 -5.68
C ALA A 203 -5.55 -5.81 -4.86
N VAL A 204 -5.64 -5.73 -3.52
CA VAL A 204 -4.48 -5.45 -2.65
C VAL A 204 -3.35 -6.43 -2.89
N ILE A 205 -3.64 -7.72 -3.08
CA ILE A 205 -2.63 -8.76 -3.32
C ILE A 205 -1.86 -8.45 -4.62
N LEU A 206 -2.59 -8.12 -5.68
CA LEU A 206 -2.00 -7.78 -6.98
C LEU A 206 -1.15 -6.51 -6.90
N LEU A 207 -1.69 -5.45 -6.27
CA LEU A 207 -1.01 -4.18 -6.13
C LEU A 207 0.24 -4.29 -5.25
N PHE A 208 0.15 -4.96 -4.11
CA PHE A 208 1.29 -5.18 -3.23
C PHE A 208 2.37 -6.03 -3.91
N ALA A 209 2.01 -7.13 -4.59
CA ALA A 209 2.95 -7.95 -5.34
C ALA A 209 3.58 -7.22 -6.53
N SER A 210 2.92 -6.19 -7.07
CA SER A 210 3.48 -5.36 -8.14
C SER A 210 4.64 -4.49 -7.68
N ILE A 211 4.66 -4.04 -6.42
CA ILE A 211 5.67 -3.13 -5.85
C ILE A 211 7.10 -3.66 -6.06
N PRO A 212 7.48 -4.85 -5.53
CA PRO A 212 8.85 -5.35 -5.67
C PRO A 212 9.23 -5.56 -7.14
N LEU A 213 8.28 -6.03 -7.97
CA LEU A 213 8.54 -6.33 -9.37
C LEU A 213 8.73 -5.07 -10.22
N LEU A 214 7.86 -4.06 -10.07
CA LEU A 214 7.98 -2.79 -10.76
C LEU A 214 9.15 -1.95 -10.27
N ALA A 215 9.53 -2.09 -9.00
CA ALA A 215 10.71 -1.42 -8.48
C ALA A 215 11.98 -1.81 -9.25
N VAL A 216 12.06 -3.03 -9.79
CA VAL A 216 13.13 -3.50 -10.69
C VAL A 216 12.70 -3.54 -12.16
N GLY A 217 11.66 -2.78 -12.53
CA GLY A 217 11.26 -2.60 -13.93
C GLY A 217 10.73 -3.85 -14.64
N ARG A 218 10.29 -4.87 -13.89
CA ARG A 218 9.79 -6.12 -14.49
C ARG A 218 8.38 -5.99 -15.01
N ARG A 219 8.17 -6.47 -16.24
CA ARG A 219 6.87 -6.48 -16.92
C ARG A 219 5.78 -7.27 -16.18
N LYS A 220 6.14 -8.32 -15.42
CA LYS A 220 5.17 -9.05 -14.58
C LYS A 220 4.53 -8.15 -13.53
N GLY A 221 5.31 -7.25 -12.92
CA GLY A 221 4.77 -6.28 -11.96
C GLY A 221 3.80 -5.30 -12.59
N TRP A 222 4.08 -4.88 -13.83
CA TRP A 222 3.19 -4.00 -14.60
C TRP A 222 1.82 -4.60 -14.83
N TRP A 223 1.76 -5.87 -15.25
CA TRP A 223 0.48 -6.57 -15.41
C TRP A 223 -0.30 -6.65 -14.10
N LEU A 224 0.36 -6.98 -12.99
CA LEU A 224 -0.29 -7.02 -11.67
C LEU A 224 -0.86 -5.65 -11.26
N ALA A 225 -0.11 -4.57 -11.47
CA ALA A 225 -0.54 -3.21 -11.15
C ALA A 225 -1.76 -2.79 -11.99
N ILE A 226 -1.73 -3.04 -13.31
CA ILE A 226 -2.85 -2.72 -14.20
C ILE A 226 -4.08 -3.55 -13.86
N THR A 227 -3.93 -4.86 -13.65
CA THR A 227 -5.07 -5.72 -13.30
C THR A 227 -5.70 -5.28 -11.98
N GLY A 228 -4.90 -4.99 -10.95
CA GLY A 228 -5.41 -4.46 -9.68
C GLY A 228 -6.14 -3.12 -9.84
N ALA A 229 -5.55 -2.17 -10.59
CA ALA A 229 -6.16 -0.86 -10.80
C ALA A 229 -7.45 -0.93 -11.63
N ILE A 230 -7.48 -1.72 -12.71
CA ILE A 230 -8.69 -1.91 -13.52
C ILE A 230 -9.78 -2.62 -12.71
N ALA A 231 -9.44 -3.63 -11.91
CA ALA A 231 -10.42 -4.32 -11.07
C ALA A 231 -11.08 -3.36 -10.07
N ILE A 232 -10.30 -2.49 -9.43
CA ILE A 232 -10.83 -1.46 -8.52
C ILE A 232 -11.70 -0.47 -9.29
N LEU A 233 -11.25 0.05 -10.44
CA LEU A 233 -12.06 0.97 -11.25
C LEU A 233 -13.40 0.35 -11.68
N ALA A 234 -13.37 -0.90 -12.13
CA ALA A 234 -14.54 -1.60 -12.61
C ALA A 234 -15.60 -1.80 -11.52
N ILE A 235 -15.19 -1.88 -10.24
CA ILE A 235 -16.12 -2.09 -9.12
C ILE A 235 -16.47 -0.78 -8.38
N ASP A 236 -15.51 0.14 -8.23
CA ASP A 236 -15.70 1.38 -7.47
C ASP A 236 -16.51 2.42 -8.23
N ILE A 237 -16.30 2.57 -9.55
CA ILE A 237 -17.05 3.52 -10.39
C ILE A 237 -18.57 3.27 -10.30
N PRO A 238 -19.09 2.07 -10.65
CA PRO A 238 -20.53 1.82 -10.56
C PRO A 238 -21.04 1.94 -9.11
N THR A 239 -20.23 1.54 -8.13
CA THR A 239 -20.60 1.64 -6.72
C THR A 239 -20.77 3.08 -6.27
N GLN A 240 -19.94 4.02 -6.74
CA GLN A 240 -20.08 5.44 -6.43
C GLN A 240 -21.42 6.01 -6.90
N PHE A 241 -21.95 5.54 -8.04
CA PHE A 241 -23.25 5.99 -8.57
C PHE A 241 -24.44 5.41 -7.80
N ILE A 242 -24.28 4.23 -7.18
CA ILE A 242 -25.33 3.56 -6.42
C ILE A 242 -25.30 3.96 -4.94
N ARG A 243 -24.09 4.11 -4.37
CA ARG A 243 -23.84 4.44 -2.97
C ARG A 243 -23.17 5.80 -2.86
N THR A 244 -23.97 6.85 -2.96
CA THR A 244 -23.52 8.26 -2.99
C THR A 244 -23.28 8.89 -1.61
N SER A 245 -23.55 8.16 -0.51
CA SER A 245 -23.40 8.67 0.85
C SER A 245 -21.94 8.97 1.25
N THR A 246 -20.97 8.42 0.52
CA THR A 246 -19.54 8.60 0.75
C THR A 246 -18.84 8.84 -0.58
N LEU A 247 -17.66 9.50 -0.55
CA LEU A 247 -16.80 9.69 -1.72
C LEU A 247 -15.67 8.65 -1.80
N ASP A 248 -15.71 7.64 -0.95
CA ASP A 248 -14.66 6.64 -0.82
C ASP A 248 -14.35 5.95 -2.17
N TYR A 249 -15.37 5.49 -2.89
CA TYR A 249 -15.19 4.82 -4.19
C TYR A 249 -14.71 5.77 -5.30
N LEU A 250 -15.10 7.05 -5.22
CA LEU A 250 -14.54 8.09 -6.10
C LEU A 250 -13.03 8.23 -5.85
N TYR A 251 -12.59 8.25 -4.60
CA TYR A 251 -11.17 8.32 -4.27
C TYR A 251 -10.42 7.08 -4.74
N GLY A 252 -10.97 5.88 -4.57
CA GLY A 252 -10.42 4.65 -5.14
C GLY A 252 -10.28 4.71 -6.65
N SER A 253 -11.29 5.24 -7.34
CA SER A 253 -11.27 5.44 -8.79
C SER A 253 -10.19 6.45 -9.22
N ILE A 254 -10.06 7.59 -8.53
CA ILE A 254 -9.02 8.58 -8.84
C ILE A 254 -7.62 7.99 -8.65
N LEU A 255 -7.40 7.24 -7.58
CA LEU A 255 -6.13 6.55 -7.33
C LEU A 255 -5.85 5.48 -8.37
N GLY A 256 -6.86 4.71 -8.78
CA GLY A 256 -6.80 3.74 -9.87
C GLY A 256 -6.37 4.38 -11.18
N ILE A 257 -7.00 5.50 -11.56
CA ILE A 257 -6.60 6.30 -12.73
C ILE A 257 -5.15 6.77 -12.59
N GLY A 258 -4.74 7.24 -11.41
CA GLY A 258 -3.35 7.61 -11.14
C GLY A 258 -2.35 6.48 -11.42
N VAL A 259 -2.64 5.26 -10.97
CA VAL A 259 -1.83 4.06 -11.30
C VAL A 259 -1.80 3.81 -12.81
N LEU A 260 -2.93 3.91 -13.50
CA LEU A 260 -3.00 3.72 -14.95
C LEU A 260 -2.24 4.79 -15.72
N ILE A 261 -2.25 6.05 -15.29
CA ILE A 261 -1.45 7.11 -15.92
C ILE A 261 0.03 6.75 -15.88
N PHE A 262 0.57 6.36 -14.71
CA PHE A 262 1.98 6.02 -14.59
C PHE A 262 2.37 4.70 -15.29
N THR A 263 1.44 3.77 -15.45
CA THR A 263 1.72 2.44 -16.04
C THR A 263 1.43 2.37 -17.54
N MET A 264 0.46 3.12 -18.06
CA MET A 264 0.00 3.04 -19.45
C MET A 264 0.45 4.22 -20.31
N TYR A 265 0.68 5.41 -19.74
CA TYR A 265 1.13 6.54 -20.54
C TYR A 265 2.55 6.27 -21.08
N PRO A 266 2.78 6.32 -22.41
CA PRO A 266 4.03 5.85 -23.02
C PRO A 266 5.29 6.48 -22.41
N TYR A 267 5.23 7.78 -22.10
CA TYR A 267 6.33 8.51 -21.51
C TYR A 267 6.76 7.95 -20.14
N PHE A 268 5.81 7.54 -19.29
CA PHE A 268 6.15 6.94 -17.99
C PHE A 268 6.50 5.47 -18.15
N LYS A 269 5.78 4.73 -18.99
CA LYS A 269 6.00 3.29 -19.20
C LYS A 269 7.45 2.97 -19.59
N GLN A 270 8.01 3.71 -20.55
CA GLN A 270 9.40 3.49 -21.01
C GLN A 270 10.46 3.73 -19.92
N HIS A 271 10.17 4.59 -18.95
CA HIS A 271 11.06 4.87 -17.83
C HIS A 271 10.79 3.97 -16.61
N LEU A 272 9.65 3.30 -16.59
CA LEU A 272 9.27 2.36 -15.54
C LEU A 272 9.82 0.95 -15.83
N LEU A 273 9.79 0.51 -17.09
CA LEU A 273 10.20 -0.83 -17.51
C LEU A 273 11.63 -0.84 -18.04
N GLU A 274 12.53 -1.54 -17.34
CA GLU A 274 13.94 -1.69 -17.75
C GLU A 274 14.07 -2.72 -18.90
N ASP A 275 13.17 -3.72 -18.94
CA ASP A 275 13.22 -4.84 -19.89
C ASP A 275 12.83 -4.45 -21.34
N GLU A 276 12.23 -3.27 -21.58
CA GLU A 276 11.79 -2.81 -22.91
C GLU A 276 12.75 -1.79 -23.56
N ALA A 277 13.70 -1.22 -22.80
CA ALA A 277 14.63 -0.20 -23.30
C ALA A 277 15.58 -0.66 -24.43
N PRO A 278 16.11 -1.90 -24.45
CA PRO A 278 17.03 -2.32 -25.52
C PRO A 278 16.34 -2.55 -26.87
N ALA A 279 15.02 -2.75 -26.89
CA ALA A 279 14.30 -3.10 -28.13
C ALA A 279 13.98 -1.88 -29.02
N VAL A 280 13.90 -0.68 -28.43
CA VAL A 280 13.56 0.54 -29.16
C VAL A 280 14.79 1.11 -29.89
N GLU A 281 15.99 1.05 -29.29
CA GLU A 281 17.22 1.47 -29.97
C GLU A 281 17.57 0.57 -31.16
N ALA A 282 17.29 -0.74 -31.08
CA ALA A 282 17.53 -1.67 -32.20
C ALA A 282 16.56 -1.48 -33.38
N ALA A 283 15.37 -0.91 -33.15
CA ALA A 283 14.40 -0.61 -34.20
C ALA A 283 14.76 0.70 -34.94
N VAL A 284 15.29 1.70 -34.22
CA VAL A 284 15.67 2.99 -34.83
C VAL A 284 16.94 2.88 -35.67
N VAL A 285 17.86 1.98 -35.32
CA VAL A 285 19.12 1.78 -36.07
C VAL A 285 18.92 0.98 -37.37
N ASN A 286 17.81 0.26 -37.52
CA ASN A 286 17.51 -0.52 -38.74
C ASN A 286 16.62 0.24 -39.75
N GLU A 287 16.24 1.48 -39.46
CA GLU A 287 15.46 2.35 -40.36
C GLU A 287 16.25 3.59 -40.85
N THR A 288 17.57 3.63 -40.61
CA THR A 288 18.50 4.64 -41.14
C THR A 288 19.56 4.00 -42.02
#